data_AF-A0A090MWD3-F1
#
_entry.id   AF-A0A090MWD3-F1
#
_cell.length_a   1.000
_cell.length_b   1.000
_cell.length_c   1.000
_cell.angle_alpha   90.00
_cell.angle_beta   90.00
_cell.angle_gamma   90.00
#
_symmetry.space_group_name_H-M   'P 1'
#
loop_
_entity.id
_entity.type
_entity.pdbx_description
1 polymer ?
#
loop_
_entity_poly.entity_id
_entity_poly.type
_entity_poly.pdbx_seq_one_letter_code
_entity_poly.pdbx_strand_id
1 'polypeptide(L)'
;MTDDSSKNFSQNESKYKPKRQKNDESRYNISKRLNTVIDLYIPITICIVCALIIEKYLEPFSNVVSLINVIMYGTVESITKAKASQYNGSMDSIPSITKMIIIAVCFIGFVVIMTSLLVFLYVKGYRKWIEYFFWVQLFVSFMVTETKIIASIFTYFEKPIDDVLIILISTTFSIIGVFSINGFGPRKLRQFFHITLGVNISLLLVSMLPEWITWLILLLISIWDLVAVLWKKGPLNILVNTANDRNEEIFNALVYSCMAYPESAKEDITTKNIKINKDKNEDNNTKKSIKEIEKEYIYIEEEEEETNAKLGMGDFVFYTLISVHVSKYDDPISLVNCFVAILSGLTMTMFILVYFKRALPALPISIFSSIIFFFGTYYLGSPYYTEIIDKNIVI
;
A
#
# COMPACT_ATOMS: atom_id res chain seq x y z
N MET A 1 29.21 35.17 53.58
CA MET A 1 28.77 36.55 53.29
C MET A 1 29.63 37.04 52.14
N THR A 2 28.97 37.31 51.00
CA THR A 2 29.30 38.30 49.94
C THR A 2 30.68 38.25 49.28
N ASP A 3 30.86 38.59 48.01
CA ASP A 3 30.07 38.62 46.78
C ASP A 3 31.10 39.02 45.70
N ASP A 4 30.85 38.59 44.47
CA ASP A 4 31.13 39.31 43.23
C ASP A 4 32.55 39.82 42.82
N SER A 5 32.91 39.42 41.59
CA SER A 5 33.20 40.31 40.44
C SER A 5 34.51 40.09 39.66
N SER A 6 34.30 39.59 38.43
CA SER A 6 34.89 40.10 37.17
C SER A 6 36.34 39.69 36.83
N LYS A 7 36.78 39.50 35.58
CA LYS A 7 36.19 39.40 34.24
C LYS A 7 37.35 39.04 33.28
N ASN A 8 37.02 38.46 32.14
CA ASN A 8 37.74 38.50 30.86
C ASN A 8 38.97 37.59 30.67
N PHE A 9 38.75 36.48 29.96
CA PHE A 9 39.46 36.31 28.69
C PHE A 9 38.51 35.83 27.59
N SER A 10 38.39 36.70 26.60
CA SER A 10 37.58 36.71 25.39
C SER A 10 37.80 35.44 24.54
N GLN A 11 36.72 34.83 24.05
CA GLN A 11 36.33 34.82 22.62
C GLN A 11 37.46 34.55 21.63
N ASN A 12 37.50 33.34 21.06
CA ASN A 12 37.70 33.09 19.61
C ASN A 12 37.81 31.59 19.29
N GLU A 13 36.70 30.85 19.25
CA GLU A 13 36.62 29.60 18.46
C GLU A 13 35.21 29.40 17.89
N SER A 14 34.77 30.35 17.06
CA SER A 14 33.60 30.19 16.20
C SER A 14 34.00 30.31 14.74
N LYS A 15 34.57 29.23 14.18
CA LYS A 15 34.55 28.87 12.75
C LYS A 15 35.52 27.72 12.54
N TYR A 16 35.02 26.52 12.36
CA TYR A 16 35.53 25.48 11.44
C TYR A 16 34.82 24.16 11.78
N LYS A 17 33.52 24.05 11.45
CA LYS A 17 32.93 22.71 11.25
C LYS A 17 33.58 22.12 10.00
N PRO A 18 34.26 20.97 10.06
CA PRO A 18 34.94 20.42 8.90
C PRO A 18 33.89 19.98 7.86
N LYS A 19 34.10 20.34 6.59
CA LYS A 19 33.27 19.94 5.43
C LYS A 19 33.03 18.41 5.33
N ARG A 20 33.82 17.60 6.04
CA ARG A 20 33.67 16.13 6.12
C ARG A 20 32.40 15.69 6.87
N GLN A 21 32.13 16.22 8.06
CA GLN A 21 30.93 15.85 8.85
C GLN A 21 29.62 16.18 8.13
N LYS A 22 29.56 17.32 7.42
CA LYS A 22 28.38 17.71 6.63
C LYS A 22 28.16 16.81 5.42
N ASN A 23 29.25 16.36 4.78
CA ASN A 23 29.17 15.45 3.63
C ASN A 23 28.77 14.04 4.07
N ASP A 24 29.24 13.58 5.22
CA ASP A 24 28.89 12.26 5.78
C ASP A 24 27.44 12.25 6.30
N GLU A 25 26.96 13.31 6.96
CA GLU A 25 25.53 13.48 7.28
C GLU A 25 24.67 13.54 6.00
N SER A 26 25.11 14.25 4.95
CA SER A 26 24.36 14.35 3.69
C SER A 26 24.31 13.03 2.93
N ARG A 27 25.42 12.27 2.90
CA ARG A 27 25.48 10.95 2.25
C ARG A 27 24.69 9.90 3.05
N TYR A 28 24.79 9.91 4.37
CA TYR A 28 24.00 9.07 5.27
C TYR A 28 22.49 9.32 5.08
N ASN A 29 22.08 10.58 4.92
CA ASN A 29 20.69 10.94 4.63
C ASN A 29 20.22 10.47 3.24
N ILE A 30 21.10 10.46 2.22
CA ILE A 30 20.76 9.96 0.87
C ILE A 30 20.66 8.44 0.85
N SER A 31 21.63 7.73 1.43
CA SER A 31 21.60 6.26 1.50
C SER A 31 20.42 5.75 2.31
N LYS A 32 20.12 6.39 3.45
CA LYS A 32 18.93 6.08 4.27
C LYS A 32 17.65 6.22 3.44
N ARG A 33 17.52 7.31 2.67
CA ARG A 33 16.36 7.55 1.80
C ARG A 33 16.26 6.62 0.60
N LEU A 34 17.38 6.20 0.01
CA LEU A 34 17.36 5.22 -1.07
C LEU A 34 16.92 3.84 -0.57
N ASN A 35 17.37 3.44 0.62
CA ASN A 35 16.88 2.21 1.26
C ASN A 35 15.37 2.29 1.49
N THR A 36 14.85 3.44 1.96
CA THR A 36 13.41 3.69 2.10
C THR A 36 12.62 3.45 0.80
N VAL A 37 13.18 3.78 -0.37
CA VAL A 37 12.53 3.52 -1.66
C VAL A 37 12.51 2.03 -1.98
N ILE A 38 13.62 1.33 -1.73
CA ILE A 38 13.70 -0.13 -1.94
C ILE A 38 12.73 -0.87 -1.02
N ASP A 39 12.65 -0.44 0.25
CA ASP A 39 11.73 -1.00 1.26
C ASP A 39 10.26 -0.81 0.88
N LEU A 40 9.97 0.19 0.03
CA LEU A 40 8.65 0.43 -0.52
C LEU A 40 8.37 -0.42 -1.77
N TYR A 41 9.38 -0.66 -2.59
CA TYR A 41 9.25 -1.41 -3.84
C TYR A 41 8.93 -2.87 -3.58
N ILE A 42 9.67 -3.53 -2.69
CA ILE A 42 9.55 -4.97 -2.43
C ILE A 42 8.10 -5.40 -2.13
N PRO A 43 7.38 -4.81 -1.17
CA PRO A 43 6.01 -5.24 -0.89
C PRO A 43 5.05 -4.92 -2.04
N ILE A 44 5.26 -3.83 -2.78
CA ILE A 44 4.42 -3.46 -3.94
C ILE A 44 4.60 -4.47 -5.06
N THR A 45 5.85 -4.84 -5.37
CA THR A 45 6.15 -5.82 -6.42
C THR A 45 5.59 -7.19 -6.07
N ILE A 46 5.74 -7.64 -4.82
CA ILE A 46 5.13 -8.88 -4.32
C ILE A 46 3.61 -8.83 -4.48
N CYS A 47 2.96 -7.73 -4.06
CA CYS A 47 1.51 -7.56 -4.16
C CYS A 47 1.02 -7.68 -5.62
N ILE A 48 1.67 -6.96 -6.54
CA ILE A 48 1.32 -6.97 -7.97
C ILE A 48 1.52 -8.37 -8.57
N VAL A 49 2.68 -8.99 -8.36
CA VAL A 49 2.98 -10.32 -8.90
C VAL A 49 2.01 -11.38 -8.37
N CYS A 50 1.71 -11.37 -7.06
CA CYS A 50 0.73 -12.29 -6.48
C CYS A 50 -0.67 -12.11 -7.09
N ALA A 51 -1.13 -10.88 -7.26
CA ALA A 51 -2.44 -10.62 -7.86
C ALA A 51 -2.50 -11.05 -9.33
N LEU A 52 -1.44 -10.78 -10.12
CA LEU A 52 -1.37 -11.22 -11.51
C LEU A 52 -1.40 -12.74 -11.66
N ILE A 53 -0.70 -13.47 -10.79
CA ILE A 53 -0.72 -14.94 -10.77
C ILE A 53 -2.14 -15.44 -10.44
N ILE A 54 -2.75 -14.90 -9.37
CA ILE A 54 -4.10 -15.32 -8.98
C ILE A 54 -5.11 -15.04 -10.08
N GLU A 55 -5.09 -13.84 -10.68
CA GLU A 55 -6.01 -13.50 -11.76
C GLU A 55 -5.80 -14.41 -12.97
N LYS A 56 -4.55 -14.61 -13.41
CA LYS A 56 -4.23 -15.40 -14.61
C LYS A 56 -4.65 -16.86 -14.52
N TYR A 57 -4.55 -17.48 -13.33
CA TYR A 57 -4.78 -18.92 -13.17
C TYR A 57 -6.13 -19.28 -12.56
N LEU A 58 -6.68 -18.44 -11.68
CA LEU A 58 -7.88 -18.80 -10.88
C LEU A 58 -9.13 -18.03 -11.28
N GLU A 59 -8.99 -16.81 -11.82
CA GLU A 59 -10.09 -15.86 -12.10
C GLU A 59 -11.22 -15.90 -11.03
N PRO A 60 -10.90 -15.68 -9.74
CA PRO A 60 -11.77 -16.10 -8.63
C PRO A 60 -13.11 -15.40 -8.56
N PHE A 61 -13.23 -14.26 -9.24
CA PHE A 61 -14.42 -13.42 -9.23
C PHE A 61 -15.12 -13.31 -10.60
N SER A 62 -14.77 -14.17 -11.57
CA SER A 62 -15.38 -14.20 -12.92
C SER A 62 -16.91 -14.24 -12.89
N ASN A 63 -17.46 -15.07 -11.99
CA ASN A 63 -18.89 -15.28 -11.79
C ASN A 63 -19.61 -14.16 -11.01
N VAL A 64 -18.89 -13.17 -10.48
CA VAL A 64 -19.51 -12.12 -9.69
C VAL A 64 -20.08 -11.05 -10.63
N VAL A 65 -21.36 -10.72 -10.42
CA VAL A 65 -22.06 -9.64 -11.11
C VAL A 65 -22.32 -8.52 -10.11
N SER A 66 -21.73 -7.37 -10.38
CA SER A 66 -21.89 -6.18 -9.55
C SER A 66 -23.13 -5.38 -9.92
N LEU A 67 -23.64 -4.58 -8.97
CA LEU A 67 -24.72 -3.63 -9.21
C LEU A 67 -24.37 -2.60 -10.29
N ILE A 68 -23.08 -2.25 -10.42
CA ILE A 68 -22.57 -1.35 -11.45
C ILE A 68 -22.77 -1.95 -12.84
N ASN A 69 -22.47 -3.25 -13.02
CA ASN A 69 -22.72 -3.95 -14.27
C ASN A 69 -24.21 -3.97 -14.64
N VAL A 70 -25.09 -4.18 -13.65
CA VAL A 70 -26.54 -4.16 -13.85
C VAL A 70 -27.04 -2.77 -14.25
N ILE A 71 -26.58 -1.70 -13.60
CA ILE A 71 -26.98 -0.32 -13.96
C ILE A 71 -26.50 0.05 -15.37
N MET A 72 -25.28 -0.37 -15.73
CA MET A 72 -24.67 -0.03 -17.01
C MET A 72 -25.37 -0.70 -18.18
N TYR A 73 -25.48 -2.03 -18.13
CA TYR A 73 -25.92 -2.82 -19.27
C TYR A 73 -27.40 -3.22 -19.17
N GLY A 74 -28.00 -3.21 -17.98
CA GLY A 74 -29.43 -3.45 -17.77
C GLY A 74 -29.77 -4.94 -17.72
N THR A 75 -29.62 -5.65 -18.85
CA THR A 75 -29.98 -7.08 -18.95
C THR A 75 -28.78 -7.99 -18.75
N VAL A 76 -29.00 -9.21 -18.26
CA VAL A 76 -27.93 -10.22 -18.08
C VAL A 76 -27.26 -10.55 -19.42
N GLU A 77 -28.01 -10.59 -20.52
CA GLU A 77 -27.47 -10.87 -21.86
C GLU A 77 -26.53 -9.76 -22.35
N SER A 78 -26.87 -8.50 -22.13
CA SER A 78 -25.97 -7.39 -22.46
C SER A 78 -24.72 -7.38 -21.56
N ILE A 79 -24.82 -7.83 -20.31
CA ILE A 79 -23.66 -7.95 -19.42
C ILE A 79 -22.71 -9.04 -19.91
N THR A 80 -23.23 -10.20 -20.32
CA THR A 80 -22.38 -11.29 -20.83
C THR A 80 -21.73 -10.91 -22.16
N LYS A 81 -22.45 -10.25 -23.06
CA LYS A 81 -21.89 -9.70 -24.31
C LYS A 81 -20.81 -8.64 -24.03
N ALA A 82 -21.06 -7.72 -23.09
CA ALA A 82 -20.08 -6.71 -22.72
C ALA A 82 -18.83 -7.32 -22.07
N LYS A 83 -18.98 -8.32 -21.17
CA LYS A 83 -17.85 -9.05 -20.57
C LYS A 83 -17.04 -9.81 -21.62
N ALA A 84 -17.69 -10.44 -22.61
CA ALA A 84 -17.01 -11.21 -23.65
C ALA A 84 -16.26 -10.33 -24.68
N SER A 85 -16.70 -9.08 -24.85
CA SER A 85 -16.07 -8.10 -25.76
C SER A 85 -15.15 -7.11 -25.04
N GLN A 86 -15.04 -7.21 -23.72
CA GLN A 86 -14.17 -6.40 -22.88
C GLN A 86 -12.72 -6.61 -23.30
N TYR A 87 -11.90 -5.54 -23.31
CA TYR A 87 -10.46 -5.58 -23.65
C TYR A 87 -10.10 -5.91 -25.11
N ASN A 88 -11.06 -6.31 -25.96
CA ASN A 88 -10.83 -6.63 -27.38
C ASN A 88 -10.98 -5.43 -28.32
N GLY A 89 -11.18 -4.21 -27.79
CA GLY A 89 -11.37 -2.99 -28.60
C GLY A 89 -12.70 -2.91 -29.36
N SER A 90 -13.66 -3.80 -29.07
CA SER A 90 -15.00 -3.74 -29.68
C SER A 90 -15.84 -2.60 -29.12
N MET A 91 -16.72 -2.02 -29.94
CA MET A 91 -17.63 -0.95 -29.50
C MET A 91 -18.76 -1.46 -28.58
N ASP A 92 -19.03 -2.76 -28.58
CA ASP A 92 -20.10 -3.37 -27.77
C ASP A 92 -19.81 -3.34 -26.27
N SER A 93 -18.53 -3.24 -25.89
CA SER A 93 -18.11 -3.12 -24.49
C SER A 93 -18.13 -1.69 -23.97
N ILE A 94 -18.33 -0.70 -24.86
CA ILE A 94 -18.33 0.72 -24.48
C ILE A 94 -19.72 1.09 -23.95
N PRO A 95 -19.86 1.35 -22.65
CA PRO A 95 -21.14 1.71 -22.09
C PRO A 95 -21.52 3.16 -22.44
N SER A 96 -22.80 3.50 -22.29
CA SER A 96 -23.28 4.87 -22.49
C SER A 96 -22.51 5.86 -21.60
N ILE A 97 -21.94 6.89 -22.23
CA ILE A 97 -21.13 7.94 -21.58
C ILE A 97 -21.89 8.57 -20.41
N THR A 98 -23.19 8.83 -20.57
CA THR A 98 -24.04 9.41 -19.52
C THR A 98 -24.08 8.52 -18.28
N LYS A 99 -24.25 7.21 -18.45
CA LYS A 99 -24.27 6.26 -17.34
C LYS A 99 -22.90 6.16 -16.67
N MET A 100 -21.82 6.17 -17.46
CA MET A 100 -20.45 6.17 -16.96
C MET A 100 -20.18 7.38 -16.06
N ILE A 101 -20.56 8.59 -16.50
CA ILE A 101 -20.40 9.82 -15.71
C ILE A 101 -21.24 9.76 -14.43
N ILE A 102 -22.50 9.30 -14.50
CA ILE A 102 -23.34 9.17 -13.30
C ILE A 102 -22.70 8.25 -12.27
N ILE A 103 -22.25 7.06 -12.69
CA ILE A 103 -21.62 6.09 -11.78
C ILE A 103 -20.34 6.65 -11.20
N ALA A 104 -19.53 7.34 -12.01
CA ALA A 104 -18.33 8.01 -11.56
C ALA A 104 -18.58 9.05 -10.47
N VAL A 105 -19.57 9.93 -10.70
CA VAL A 105 -19.97 10.99 -9.74
C VAL A 105 -20.55 10.38 -8.47
N CYS A 106 -21.37 9.33 -8.58
CA CYS A 106 -21.88 8.61 -7.41
C CYS A 106 -20.76 7.94 -6.62
N PHE A 107 -19.80 7.31 -7.31
CA PHE A 107 -18.67 6.65 -6.67
C PHE A 107 -17.79 7.66 -5.93
N ILE A 108 -17.39 8.76 -6.57
CA ILE A 108 -16.57 9.78 -5.90
C ILE A 108 -17.35 10.45 -4.77
N GLY A 109 -18.64 10.75 -4.97
CA GLY A 109 -19.50 11.29 -3.92
C GLY A 109 -19.55 10.38 -2.70
N PHE A 110 -19.69 9.07 -2.91
CA PHE A 110 -19.63 8.08 -1.83
C PHE A 110 -18.28 8.11 -1.09
N VAL A 111 -17.16 8.15 -1.80
CA VAL A 111 -15.81 8.24 -1.20
C VAL A 111 -15.67 9.52 -0.37
N VAL A 112 -16.09 10.67 -0.88
CA VAL A 112 -16.04 11.96 -0.16
C VAL A 112 -16.90 11.92 1.10
N ILE A 113 -18.12 11.40 1.02
CA ILE A 113 -19.02 11.29 2.16
C ILE A 113 -18.43 10.37 3.23
N MET A 114 -17.96 9.18 2.84
CA MET A 114 -17.42 8.20 3.78
C MET A 114 -16.13 8.69 4.45
N THR A 115 -15.21 9.30 3.69
CA THR A 115 -13.97 9.88 4.26
C THR A 115 -14.27 11.03 5.21
N SER A 116 -15.23 11.90 4.87
CA SER A 116 -15.65 13.01 5.73
C SER A 116 -16.34 12.51 7.01
N LEU A 117 -17.19 11.47 6.91
CA LEU A 117 -17.85 10.84 8.05
C LEU A 117 -16.85 10.19 9.00
N LEU A 118 -15.85 9.48 8.46
CA LEU A 118 -14.80 8.86 9.26
C LEU A 118 -14.00 9.91 10.04
N VAL A 119 -13.58 10.99 9.38
CA VAL A 119 -12.84 12.08 10.02
C VAL A 119 -13.69 12.77 11.07
N PHE A 120 -14.98 13.01 10.78
CA PHE A 120 -15.91 13.58 11.74
C PHE A 120 -16.06 12.73 13.01
N LEU A 121 -16.20 11.40 12.86
CA LEU A 121 -16.28 10.48 14.00
C LEU A 121 -14.98 10.46 14.81
N TYR A 122 -13.83 10.57 14.13
CA TYR A 122 -12.52 10.60 14.79
C TYR A 122 -12.34 11.89 15.62
N VAL A 123 -12.70 13.04 15.04
CA VAL A 123 -12.65 14.34 15.72
C VAL A 123 -13.55 14.33 16.96
N LYS A 124 -14.76 13.77 16.86
CA LYS A 124 -15.69 13.62 18.00
C LYS A 124 -15.24 12.64 19.09
N GLY A 125 -14.14 11.90 18.89
CA GLY A 125 -13.59 11.00 19.90
C GLY A 125 -14.19 9.60 19.92
N TYR A 126 -14.95 9.19 18.89
CA TYR A 126 -15.50 7.83 18.78
C TYR A 126 -14.46 6.79 18.33
N ARG A 127 -13.26 6.81 18.92
CA ARG A 127 -12.12 5.95 18.51
C ARG A 127 -12.45 4.47 18.57
N LYS A 128 -13.08 4.01 19.66
CA LYS A 128 -13.49 2.61 19.82
C LYS A 128 -14.47 2.15 18.75
N TRP A 129 -15.40 3.03 18.37
CA TRP A 129 -16.34 2.71 17.29
C TRP A 129 -15.64 2.54 15.95
N ILE A 130 -14.69 3.43 15.62
CA ILE A 130 -13.90 3.34 14.38
C ILE A 130 -13.04 2.07 14.38
N GLU A 131 -12.44 1.73 15.52
CA GLU A 131 -11.68 0.49 15.70
C GLU A 131 -12.55 -0.74 15.38
N TYR A 132 -13.73 -0.87 16.00
CA TYR A 132 -14.65 -1.98 15.72
C TYR A 132 -15.18 -1.98 14.28
N PHE A 133 -15.45 -0.80 13.70
CA PHE A 133 -15.84 -0.68 12.30
C PHE A 133 -14.77 -1.28 11.38
N PHE A 134 -13.49 -0.97 11.61
CA PHE A 134 -12.40 -1.54 10.84
C PHE A 134 -12.24 -3.05 11.08
N TRP A 135 -12.42 -3.55 12.31
CA TRP A 135 -12.36 -5.00 12.57
C TRP A 135 -13.41 -5.76 11.76
N VAL A 136 -14.65 -5.26 11.76
CA VAL A 136 -15.75 -5.86 10.98
C VAL A 136 -15.47 -5.76 9.49
N GLN A 137 -15.02 -4.61 8.99
CA GLN A 137 -14.70 -4.42 7.59
C GLN A 137 -13.58 -5.35 7.12
N LEU A 138 -12.52 -5.50 7.92
CA LEU A 138 -11.41 -6.43 7.65
C LEU A 138 -11.88 -7.88 7.62
N PHE A 139 -12.66 -8.29 8.63
CA PHE A 139 -13.21 -9.64 8.71
C PHE A 139 -14.06 -9.98 7.49
N VAL A 140 -15.01 -9.11 7.13
CA VAL A 140 -15.89 -9.32 5.96
C VAL A 140 -15.08 -9.34 4.66
N SER A 141 -14.10 -8.45 4.52
CA SER A 141 -13.26 -8.39 3.32
C SER A 141 -12.50 -9.71 3.13
N PHE A 142 -11.76 -10.18 4.13
CA PHE A 142 -11.06 -11.47 4.05
C PHE A 142 -12.03 -12.63 3.84
N MET A 143 -13.13 -12.67 4.59
CA MET A 143 -14.05 -13.79 4.54
C MET A 143 -14.63 -13.98 3.14
N VAL A 144 -15.07 -12.89 2.50
CA VAL A 144 -15.68 -12.94 1.16
C VAL A 144 -14.64 -13.28 0.09
N THR A 145 -13.47 -12.63 0.11
CA THR A 145 -12.48 -12.81 -0.95
C THR A 145 -11.75 -14.14 -0.85
N GLU A 146 -11.35 -14.56 0.35
CA GLU A 146 -10.62 -15.82 0.56
C GLU A 146 -11.49 -17.04 0.27
N THR A 147 -12.78 -17.00 0.64
CA THR A 147 -13.71 -18.09 0.29
C THR A 147 -13.74 -18.32 -1.22
N LYS A 148 -13.75 -17.24 -2.02
CA LYS A 148 -13.75 -17.32 -3.49
C LYS A 148 -12.41 -17.80 -4.04
N ILE A 149 -11.30 -17.28 -3.51
CA ILE A 149 -9.96 -17.70 -3.94
C ILE A 149 -9.74 -19.18 -3.65
N ILE A 150 -10.03 -19.65 -2.43
CA ILE A 150 -9.91 -21.06 -2.04
C ILE A 150 -10.82 -21.93 -2.90
N ALA A 151 -12.08 -21.56 -3.08
CA ALA A 151 -13.00 -22.30 -3.96
C ALA A 151 -12.46 -22.42 -5.40
N SER A 152 -11.88 -21.36 -5.95
CA SER A 152 -11.25 -21.37 -7.27
C SER A 152 -9.98 -22.22 -7.32
N ILE A 153 -9.16 -22.26 -6.26
CA ILE A 153 -8.01 -23.17 -6.16
C ILE A 153 -8.47 -24.62 -6.28
N PHE A 154 -9.49 -25.03 -5.52
CA PHE A 154 -9.98 -26.41 -5.54
C PHE A 154 -10.64 -26.75 -6.88
N THR A 155 -11.34 -25.79 -7.49
CA THR A 155 -11.90 -25.93 -8.84
C THR A 155 -10.80 -26.11 -9.89
N TYR A 156 -9.70 -25.34 -9.79
CA TYR A 156 -8.54 -25.45 -10.68
C TYR A 156 -7.83 -26.80 -10.58
N PHE A 157 -7.73 -27.36 -9.37
CA PHE A 157 -7.15 -28.70 -9.15
C PHE A 157 -8.15 -29.85 -9.34
N GLU A 158 -9.38 -29.57 -9.78
CA GLU A 158 -10.47 -30.54 -9.97
C GLU A 158 -10.74 -31.42 -8.73
N LYS A 159 -10.53 -30.87 -7.53
CA LYS A 159 -10.73 -31.59 -6.26
C LYS A 159 -12.01 -31.14 -5.58
N PRO A 160 -12.93 -32.06 -5.23
CA PRO A 160 -14.10 -31.70 -4.45
C PRO A 160 -13.68 -31.32 -3.02
N ILE A 161 -14.27 -30.25 -2.50
CA ILE A 161 -14.09 -29.81 -1.13
C ILE A 161 -15.46 -29.42 -0.56
N ASP A 162 -15.69 -29.75 0.71
CA ASP A 162 -16.93 -29.42 1.41
C ASP A 162 -17.01 -27.91 1.69
N ASP A 163 -18.16 -27.28 1.39
CA ASP A 163 -18.40 -25.85 1.65
C ASP A 163 -18.18 -25.47 3.12
N VAL A 164 -18.55 -26.37 4.05
CA VAL A 164 -18.35 -26.18 5.49
C VAL A 164 -16.87 -26.05 5.83
N LEU A 165 -16.02 -26.85 5.19
CA LEU A 165 -14.57 -26.81 5.40
C LEU A 165 -13.98 -25.50 4.85
N ILE A 166 -14.40 -25.06 3.66
CA ILE A 166 -13.98 -23.76 3.10
C ILE A 166 -14.36 -22.62 4.05
N ILE A 167 -15.60 -22.62 4.55
CA ILE A 167 -16.08 -21.58 5.47
C ILE A 167 -15.26 -21.59 6.77
N LEU A 168 -14.95 -22.77 7.33
CA LEU A 168 -14.15 -22.88 8.55
C LEU A 168 -12.72 -22.36 8.36
N ILE A 169 -12.07 -22.74 7.26
CA ILE A 169 -10.72 -22.27 6.91
C ILE A 169 -10.73 -20.74 6.70
N SER A 170 -11.68 -20.24 5.92
CA SER A 170 -11.80 -18.81 5.59
C SER A 170 -12.11 -17.97 6.83
N THR A 171 -12.95 -18.49 7.74
CA THR A 171 -13.27 -17.80 9.01
C THR A 171 -12.03 -17.72 9.90
N THR A 172 -11.28 -18.81 10.02
CA THR A 172 -10.05 -18.84 10.82
C THR A 172 -9.01 -17.89 10.26
N PHE A 173 -8.80 -17.90 8.94
CA PHE A 173 -7.90 -16.98 8.26
C PHE A 173 -8.31 -15.51 8.47
N SER A 174 -9.60 -15.21 8.36
CA SER A 174 -10.13 -13.85 8.55
C SER A 174 -9.95 -13.35 9.99
N ILE A 175 -10.18 -14.20 10.99
CA ILE A 175 -9.96 -13.86 12.40
C ILE A 175 -8.47 -13.56 12.64
N ILE A 176 -7.58 -14.43 12.19
CA ILE A 176 -6.12 -14.23 12.32
C ILE A 176 -5.70 -12.94 11.61
N GLY A 177 -6.26 -12.66 10.44
CA GLY A 177 -5.98 -11.45 9.67
C GLY A 177 -6.37 -10.17 10.42
N VAL A 178 -7.55 -10.13 11.01
CA VAL A 178 -8.02 -8.99 11.84
C VAL A 178 -7.07 -8.78 13.01
N PHE A 179 -6.78 -9.82 13.80
CA PHE A 179 -5.89 -9.70 14.95
C PHE A 179 -4.47 -9.26 14.55
N SER A 180 -3.93 -9.84 13.49
CA SER A 180 -2.57 -9.55 12.99
C SER A 180 -2.44 -8.09 12.54
N ILE A 181 -3.37 -7.60 11.71
CA ILE A 181 -3.37 -6.20 11.23
C ILE A 181 -3.49 -5.21 12.40
N ASN A 182 -4.34 -5.52 13.37
CA ASN A 182 -4.64 -4.59 14.45
C ASN A 182 -3.55 -4.45 15.50
N GLY A 183 -2.57 -5.35 15.59
CA GLY A 183 -1.56 -5.26 16.65
C GLY A 183 -1.06 -6.59 17.17
N PHE A 184 -1.88 -7.62 17.05
CA PHE A 184 -1.71 -8.87 17.76
C PHE A 184 -0.97 -9.88 16.86
N GLY A 185 0.36 -9.88 16.94
CA GLY A 185 1.20 -10.85 16.23
C GLY A 185 2.55 -10.28 15.78
N PRO A 186 3.43 -11.13 15.23
CA PRO A 186 4.73 -10.72 14.74
C PRO A 186 4.61 -9.82 13.50
N ARG A 187 5.56 -8.88 13.33
CA ARG A 187 5.53 -7.88 12.27
C ARG A 187 5.43 -8.47 10.86
N LYS A 188 6.16 -9.55 10.57
CA LYS A 188 6.12 -10.24 9.27
C LYS A 188 4.72 -10.79 8.95
N LEU A 189 4.00 -11.29 9.96
CA LEU A 189 2.64 -11.80 9.78
C LEU A 189 1.67 -10.65 9.49
N ARG A 190 1.82 -9.51 10.18
CA ARG A 190 1.07 -8.30 9.87
C ARG A 190 1.29 -7.84 8.43
N GLN A 191 2.55 -7.80 7.98
CA GLN A 191 2.90 -7.43 6.61
C GLN A 191 2.28 -8.39 5.58
N PHE A 192 2.32 -9.69 5.84
CA PHE A 192 1.65 -10.70 5.02
C PHE A 192 0.16 -10.39 4.86
N PHE A 193 -0.58 -10.18 5.96
CA PHE A 193 -2.01 -9.90 5.87
C PHE A 193 -2.34 -8.56 5.21
N HIS A 194 -1.52 -7.52 5.37
CA HIS A 194 -1.72 -6.29 4.60
C HIS A 194 -1.52 -6.48 3.10
N ILE A 195 -0.49 -7.23 2.69
CA ILE A 195 -0.26 -7.54 1.26
C ILE A 195 -1.44 -8.35 0.72
N THR A 196 -1.86 -9.39 1.44
CA THR A 196 -3.02 -10.22 1.06
C THR A 196 -4.30 -9.38 0.96
N LEU A 197 -4.53 -8.46 1.89
CA LEU A 197 -5.67 -7.55 1.84
C LEU A 197 -5.62 -6.64 0.60
N GLY A 198 -4.44 -6.10 0.28
CA GLY A 198 -4.23 -5.31 -0.94
C GLY A 198 -4.55 -6.09 -2.21
N VAL A 199 -4.04 -7.33 -2.31
CA VAL A 199 -4.34 -8.26 -3.40
C VAL A 199 -5.85 -8.52 -3.49
N ASN A 200 -6.48 -8.93 -2.40
CA ASN A 200 -7.89 -9.28 -2.36
C ASN A 200 -8.81 -8.13 -2.77
N ILE A 201 -8.59 -6.93 -2.26
CA ILE A 201 -9.39 -5.76 -2.63
C ILE A 201 -9.17 -5.38 -4.10
N SER A 202 -7.94 -5.45 -4.59
CA SER A 202 -7.65 -5.14 -6.01
C SER A 202 -8.32 -6.12 -6.98
N LEU A 203 -8.24 -7.42 -6.72
CA LEU A 203 -8.87 -8.47 -7.54
C LEU A 203 -10.40 -8.35 -7.53
N LEU A 204 -10.98 -8.10 -6.35
CA LEU A 204 -12.40 -7.84 -6.21
C LEU A 204 -12.80 -6.61 -7.04
N LEU A 205 -12.07 -5.51 -6.93
CA LEU A 205 -12.42 -4.25 -7.57
C LEU A 205 -12.29 -4.31 -9.10
N VAL A 206 -11.25 -4.95 -9.66
CA VAL A 206 -11.17 -5.19 -11.12
C VAL A 206 -12.37 -6.00 -11.60
N SER A 207 -12.81 -6.98 -10.82
CA SER A 207 -13.91 -7.87 -11.21
C SER A 207 -15.30 -7.23 -11.06
N MET A 208 -15.42 -6.21 -10.19
CA MET A 208 -16.67 -5.50 -9.96
C MET A 208 -16.93 -4.38 -10.97
N LEU A 209 -15.89 -3.88 -11.63
CA LEU A 209 -15.95 -2.68 -12.46
C LEU A 209 -15.82 -3.00 -13.96
N PRO A 210 -16.67 -2.40 -14.82
CA PRO A 210 -16.45 -2.37 -16.26
C PRO A 210 -15.14 -1.67 -16.63
N GLU A 211 -14.57 -2.03 -17.78
CA GLU A 211 -13.26 -1.57 -18.24
C GLU A 211 -13.04 -0.05 -18.15
N TRP A 212 -13.91 0.72 -18.81
CA TRP A 212 -13.79 2.18 -18.87
C TRP A 212 -14.07 2.86 -17.52
N ILE A 213 -14.91 2.24 -16.68
CA ILE A 213 -15.17 2.75 -15.34
C ILE A 213 -13.93 2.60 -14.46
N THR A 214 -13.17 1.52 -14.58
CA THR A 214 -11.93 1.31 -13.83
C THR A 214 -10.92 2.42 -14.10
N TRP A 215 -10.68 2.76 -15.38
CA TRP A 215 -9.80 3.87 -15.77
C TRP A 215 -10.26 5.20 -15.19
N LEU A 216 -11.56 5.48 -15.29
CA LEU A 216 -12.14 6.71 -14.82
C LEU A 216 -12.05 6.83 -13.30
N ILE A 217 -12.36 5.77 -12.55
CA ILE A 217 -12.26 5.75 -11.08
C ILE A 217 -10.81 5.93 -10.64
N LEU A 218 -9.84 5.26 -11.26
CA LEU A 218 -8.42 5.43 -10.98
C LEU A 218 -7.98 6.90 -11.14
N LEU A 219 -8.44 7.56 -12.21
CA LEU A 219 -8.18 8.97 -12.46
C LEU A 219 -8.88 9.88 -11.44
N LEU A 220 -10.13 9.61 -11.08
CA LEU A 220 -10.85 10.45 -10.11
C LEU A 220 -10.29 10.34 -8.70
N ILE A 221 -9.92 9.13 -8.26
CA ILE A 221 -9.33 8.91 -6.94
C ILE A 221 -7.95 9.58 -6.86
N SER A 222 -7.14 9.51 -7.92
CA SER A 222 -5.85 10.19 -7.96
C SER A 222 -5.97 11.71 -7.86
N ILE A 223 -6.96 12.30 -8.52
CA ILE A 223 -7.26 13.73 -8.37
C ILE A 223 -7.75 14.03 -6.95
N TRP A 224 -8.65 13.21 -6.41
CA TRP A 224 -9.21 13.42 -5.08
C TRP A 224 -8.15 13.35 -3.98
N ASP A 225 -7.21 12.41 -4.05
CA ASP A 225 -6.13 12.30 -3.07
C ASP A 225 -5.28 13.57 -3.01
N LEU A 226 -4.99 14.18 -4.18
CA LEU A 226 -4.34 15.48 -4.27
C LEU A 226 -5.16 16.59 -3.60
N VAL A 227 -6.47 16.62 -3.82
CA VAL A 227 -7.37 17.62 -3.22
C VAL A 227 -7.49 17.42 -1.71
N ALA A 228 -7.65 16.18 -1.25
CA ALA A 228 -7.85 15.82 0.15
C ALA A 228 -6.62 16.12 1.02
N VAL A 229 -5.41 16.02 0.44
CA VAL A 229 -4.14 16.35 1.12
C VAL A 229 -3.82 17.85 1.04
N LEU A 230 -3.89 18.46 -0.14
CA LEU A 230 -3.41 19.84 -0.34
C LEU A 230 -4.38 20.90 0.19
N TRP A 231 -5.67 20.60 0.30
CA TRP A 231 -6.65 21.55 0.81
C TRP A 231 -6.51 21.71 2.34
N LYS A 232 -6.43 22.95 2.85
CA LYS A 232 -6.22 23.24 4.28
C LYS A 232 -7.30 22.66 5.21
N LYS A 233 -8.54 22.55 4.71
CA LYS A 233 -9.68 21.88 5.36
C LYS A 233 -9.98 20.49 4.79
N GLY A 234 -9.01 19.86 4.13
CA GLY A 234 -9.17 18.53 3.56
C GLY A 234 -9.34 17.46 4.65
N PRO A 235 -10.16 16.41 4.44
CA PRO A 235 -10.43 15.41 5.47
C PRO A 235 -9.15 14.73 5.98
N LEU A 236 -8.25 14.35 5.08
CA LEU A 236 -7.01 13.64 5.45
C LEU A 236 -6.04 14.56 6.19
N ASN A 237 -5.94 15.83 5.80
CA ASN A 237 -5.14 16.83 6.49
C ASN A 237 -5.64 17.06 7.93
N ILE A 238 -6.97 17.11 8.14
CA ILE A 238 -7.57 17.21 9.48
C ILE A 238 -7.24 15.97 10.32
N LEU A 239 -7.35 14.77 9.73
CA LEU A 239 -7.03 13.52 10.42
C LEU A 239 -5.58 13.48 10.90
N VAL A 240 -4.64 13.81 10.01
CA VAL A 240 -3.20 13.80 10.30
C VAL A 240 -2.84 14.83 11.37
N ASN A 241 -3.37 16.06 11.28
CA ASN A 241 -3.11 17.09 12.29
C ASN A 241 -3.70 16.70 13.66
N THR A 242 -4.91 16.14 13.67
CA THR A 242 -5.56 15.70 14.93
C THR A 242 -4.83 14.52 15.57
N ALA A 243 -4.30 13.59 14.76
CA ALA A 243 -3.51 12.46 15.26
C ALA A 243 -2.17 12.93 15.86
N ASN A 244 -1.49 13.87 15.19
CA ASN A 244 -0.27 14.51 15.70
C ASN A 244 -0.54 15.29 17.00
N ASP A 245 -1.65 16.03 17.08
CA ASP A 245 -2.02 16.77 18.30
C ASP A 245 -2.29 15.83 19.50
N ARG A 246 -2.73 14.60 19.24
CA ARG A 246 -3.03 13.59 20.26
C ARG A 246 -1.89 12.59 20.51
N ASN A 247 -0.77 12.70 19.78
CA ASN A 247 0.30 11.68 19.73
C ASN A 247 -0.24 10.25 19.57
N GLU A 248 -1.25 10.08 18.73
CA GLU A 248 -1.85 8.78 18.43
C GLU A 248 -1.35 8.26 17.09
N GLU A 249 -0.98 6.98 17.03
CA GLU A 249 -0.70 6.33 15.75
C GLU A 249 -1.98 6.26 14.90
N ILE A 250 -1.86 6.67 13.63
CA ILE A 250 -2.94 6.55 12.64
C ILE A 250 -3.30 5.07 12.50
N PHE A 251 -4.61 4.77 12.40
CA PHE A 251 -5.14 3.40 12.43
C PHE A 251 -4.28 2.38 11.68
N ASN A 252 -3.81 1.35 12.40
CA ASN A 252 -2.98 0.26 11.87
C ASN A 252 -3.58 -0.40 10.61
N ALA A 253 -4.91 -0.42 10.49
CA ALA A 253 -5.59 -0.96 9.31
C ALA A 253 -5.43 -0.10 8.03
N LEU A 254 -5.06 1.17 8.14
CA LEU A 254 -4.94 2.09 6.99
C LEU A 254 -3.49 2.26 6.52
N VAL A 255 -2.51 1.88 7.34
CA VAL A 255 -1.10 2.17 7.12
C VAL A 255 -0.29 0.88 7.16
N TYR A 256 0.46 0.64 6.09
CA TYR A 256 1.47 -0.39 6.02
C TYR A 256 2.81 0.17 6.49
N SER A 257 3.50 -0.53 7.39
CA SER A 257 4.85 -0.19 7.83
C SER A 257 5.87 -1.03 7.05
N CYS A 258 6.68 -0.37 6.21
CA CYS A 258 7.78 -0.99 5.50
C CYS A 258 8.92 -1.33 6.49
N MET A 259 9.53 -2.49 6.27
CA MET A 259 10.48 -3.21 7.13
C MET A 259 11.54 -2.38 7.89
N ALA A 260 11.83 -2.78 9.14
CA ALA A 260 13.13 -2.63 9.79
C ALA A 260 13.91 -3.96 9.69
N TYR A 261 15.23 -3.87 9.63
CA TYR A 261 16.25 -4.90 9.35
C TYR A 261 15.96 -6.33 9.90
N PRO A 262 16.48 -7.40 9.25
CA PRO A 262 16.23 -8.78 9.66
C PRO A 262 16.62 -9.07 11.10
N GLU A 263 15.70 -9.73 11.78
CA GLU A 263 15.79 -10.42 13.08
C GLU A 263 17.03 -11.32 13.23
N SER A 264 17.76 -11.64 12.15
CA SER A 264 19.07 -12.31 12.19
C SER A 264 20.18 -11.43 12.77
N ALA A 265 20.08 -10.10 12.68
CA ALA A 265 20.96 -9.19 13.41
C ALA A 265 20.64 -9.20 14.91
N LYS A 266 19.38 -9.50 15.30
CA LYS A 266 19.00 -9.72 16.71
C LYS A 266 19.71 -10.96 17.26
N GLU A 267 19.80 -12.06 16.49
CA GLU A 267 20.54 -13.27 16.89
C GLU A 267 22.05 -13.03 16.99
N ASP A 268 22.69 -12.31 16.06
CA ASP A 268 24.13 -12.09 16.14
C ASP A 268 24.55 -11.23 17.34
N ILE A 269 23.72 -10.24 17.72
CA ILE A 269 23.98 -9.37 18.88
C ILE A 269 23.62 -10.08 20.19
N THR A 270 22.48 -10.78 20.27
CA THR A 270 22.13 -11.56 21.48
C THR A 270 23.06 -12.75 21.69
N THR A 271 23.46 -13.47 20.63
CA THR A 271 24.38 -14.62 20.76
C THR A 271 25.80 -14.18 21.11
N LYS A 272 26.28 -13.03 20.59
CA LYS A 272 27.56 -12.43 21.05
C LYS A 272 27.50 -12.00 22.51
N ASN A 273 26.41 -11.36 22.94
CA ASN A 273 26.30 -10.84 24.30
C ASN A 273 26.01 -11.94 25.35
N ILE A 274 25.26 -12.99 25.01
CA ILE A 274 25.05 -14.17 25.86
C ILE A 274 26.36 -14.96 26.03
N LYS A 275 27.21 -15.04 25.00
CA LYS A 275 28.54 -15.66 25.12
C LYS A 275 29.47 -14.86 26.04
N ILE A 276 29.39 -13.52 26.05
CA ILE A 276 30.16 -12.67 26.97
C ILE A 276 29.69 -12.81 28.44
N ASN A 277 28.40 -13.06 28.67
CA ASN A 277 27.82 -13.12 30.01
C ASN A 277 27.80 -14.52 30.66
N LYS A 278 28.03 -15.61 29.90
CA LYS A 278 28.11 -16.97 30.48
C LYS A 278 29.37 -17.22 31.31
N ASP A 279 30.36 -16.33 31.25
CA ASP A 279 31.61 -16.42 32.03
C ASP A 279 31.57 -15.68 33.38
N LYS A 280 30.44 -15.08 33.77
CA LYS A 280 30.31 -14.40 35.06
C LYS A 280 29.04 -14.83 35.79
N ASN A 281 29.23 -15.30 37.03
CA ASN A 281 28.18 -15.78 37.92
C ASN A 281 27.00 -14.79 38.05
N GLU A 282 25.80 -15.36 38.16
CA GLU A 282 24.51 -14.66 38.22
C GLU A 282 24.36 -13.78 39.47
N ASP A 283 24.84 -12.53 39.38
CA ASP A 283 24.56 -11.48 40.36
C ASP A 283 23.32 -10.64 39.98
N ASN A 284 22.69 -10.03 40.98
CA ASN A 284 21.56 -9.09 40.81
C ASN A 284 21.87 -7.90 39.88
N ASN A 285 23.16 -7.56 39.71
CA ASN A 285 23.61 -6.55 38.75
C ASN A 285 23.37 -6.98 37.29
N THR A 286 23.41 -8.28 36.99
CA THR A 286 23.18 -8.83 35.64
C THR A 286 21.70 -8.71 35.24
N LYS A 287 20.77 -8.87 36.19
CA LYS A 287 19.33 -8.66 35.92
C LYS A 287 18.99 -7.18 35.67
N LYS A 288 19.71 -6.26 36.31
CA LYS A 288 19.51 -4.82 36.12
C LYS A 288 20.05 -4.37 34.76
N SER A 289 21.23 -4.84 34.35
CA SER A 289 21.78 -4.55 33.03
C SER A 289 20.94 -5.15 31.90
N ILE A 290 20.39 -6.36 32.05
CA ILE A 290 19.46 -6.93 31.06
C ILE A 290 18.22 -6.04 30.87
N LYS A 291 17.64 -5.50 31.95
CA LYS A 291 16.47 -4.59 31.85
C LYS A 291 16.79 -3.23 31.24
N GLU A 292 17.98 -2.70 31.48
CA GLU A 292 18.44 -1.44 30.87
C GLU A 292 18.71 -1.63 29.38
N ILE A 293 19.31 -2.77 29.01
CA ILE A 293 19.54 -3.19 27.63
C ILE A 293 18.20 -3.44 26.91
N GLU A 294 17.25 -4.14 27.53
CA GLU A 294 15.91 -4.37 26.97
C GLU A 294 15.16 -3.05 26.75
N LYS A 295 15.29 -2.08 27.66
CA LYS A 295 14.77 -0.73 27.45
C LYS A 295 15.46 -0.03 26.29
N GLU A 296 16.80 -0.05 26.22
CA GLU A 296 17.56 0.56 25.14
C GLU A 296 17.21 -0.07 23.77
N TYR A 297 16.98 -1.38 23.72
CA TYR A 297 16.45 -2.06 22.52
C TYR A 297 15.03 -1.61 22.16
N ILE A 298 14.13 -1.48 23.14
CA ILE A 298 12.77 -0.96 22.90
C ILE A 298 12.84 0.47 22.36
N TYR A 299 13.71 1.32 22.92
CA TYR A 299 13.92 2.68 22.42
C TYR A 299 14.50 2.72 21.00
N ILE A 300 15.47 1.86 20.68
CA ILE A 300 16.03 1.75 19.31
C ILE A 300 14.95 1.23 18.34
N GLU A 301 14.11 0.28 18.77
CA GLU A 301 13.03 -0.28 17.97
C GLU A 301 11.89 0.74 17.74
N GLU A 302 11.59 1.61 18.71
CA GLU A 302 10.68 2.75 18.58
C GLU A 302 11.27 3.86 17.68
N GLU A 303 12.56 4.21 17.85
CA GLU A 303 13.26 5.21 17.03
C GLU A 303 13.43 4.74 15.58
N GLU A 304 13.64 3.45 15.35
CA GLU A 304 13.66 2.85 14.01
C GLU A 304 12.25 2.83 13.38
N GLU A 305 11.18 2.54 14.14
CA GLU A 305 9.79 2.62 13.66
C GLU A 305 9.37 4.03 13.22
N GLU A 306 9.89 5.08 13.85
CA GLU A 306 9.71 6.47 13.39
C GLU A 306 10.42 6.76 12.06
N THR A 307 11.48 6.02 11.73
CA THR A 307 12.28 6.22 10.51
C THR A 307 11.87 5.33 9.34
N ASN A 308 11.00 4.35 9.59
CA ASN A 308 10.51 3.42 8.58
C ASN A 308 9.50 4.10 7.65
N ALA A 309 9.60 3.80 6.34
CA ALA A 309 8.60 4.25 5.38
C ALA A 309 7.24 3.68 5.74
N LYS A 310 6.24 4.56 5.91
CA LYS A 310 4.84 4.17 6.03
C LYS A 310 4.15 4.43 4.69
N LEU A 311 3.44 3.45 4.17
CA LEU A 311 2.63 3.59 2.95
C LEU A 311 1.16 3.41 3.26
N GLY A 312 0.30 4.19 2.60
CA GLY A 312 -1.15 3.98 2.70
C GLY A 312 -1.53 2.64 2.08
N MET A 313 -2.43 1.90 2.75
CA MET A 313 -2.99 0.67 2.18
C MET A 313 -3.66 0.93 0.82
N GLY A 314 -4.29 2.09 0.66
CA GLY A 314 -4.92 2.49 -0.59
C GLY A 314 -3.95 2.44 -1.77
N ASP A 315 -2.70 2.87 -1.57
CA ASP A 315 -1.69 2.91 -2.63
C ASP A 315 -1.41 1.50 -3.17
N PHE A 316 -1.26 0.49 -2.28
CA PHE A 316 -1.13 -0.91 -2.69
C PHE A 316 -2.32 -1.37 -3.52
N VAL A 317 -3.54 -1.08 -3.06
CA VAL A 317 -4.76 -1.49 -3.74
C VAL A 317 -4.81 -0.91 -5.15
N PHE A 318 -4.50 0.37 -5.33
CA PHE A 318 -4.63 1.03 -6.63
C PHE A 318 -3.48 0.70 -7.61
N TYR A 319 -2.26 0.51 -7.12
CA TYR A 319 -1.15 0.02 -7.96
C TYR A 319 -1.37 -1.42 -8.44
N THR A 320 -1.92 -2.26 -7.58
CA THR A 320 -2.29 -3.62 -7.95
C THR A 320 -3.53 -3.64 -8.85
N LEU A 321 -4.54 -2.82 -8.57
CA LEU A 321 -5.74 -2.68 -9.40
C LEU A 321 -5.41 -2.36 -10.85
N ILE A 322 -4.61 -1.31 -11.09
CA ILE A 322 -4.25 -0.91 -12.46
C ILE A 322 -3.42 -2.00 -13.15
N SER A 323 -2.52 -2.67 -12.43
CA SER A 323 -1.68 -3.73 -13.02
C SER A 323 -2.51 -4.95 -13.44
N VAL A 324 -3.44 -5.39 -12.58
CA VAL A 324 -4.36 -6.49 -12.90
C VAL A 324 -5.31 -6.08 -14.02
N HIS A 325 -5.83 -4.84 -14.01
CA HIS A 325 -6.69 -4.32 -15.07
C HIS A 325 -5.97 -4.27 -16.43
N VAL A 326 -4.70 -3.83 -16.45
CA VAL A 326 -3.86 -3.82 -17.66
C VAL A 326 -3.56 -5.22 -18.17
N SER A 327 -3.34 -6.19 -17.28
CA SER A 327 -3.08 -7.58 -17.71
C SER A 327 -4.23 -8.22 -18.47
N LYS A 328 -5.46 -7.70 -18.34
CA LYS A 328 -6.63 -8.19 -19.08
C LYS A 328 -6.64 -7.81 -20.56
N TYR A 329 -5.80 -6.86 -20.97
CA TYR A 329 -5.60 -6.51 -22.39
C TYR A 329 -4.68 -7.50 -23.14
N ASP A 330 -4.15 -8.52 -22.46
CA ASP A 330 -3.25 -9.56 -23.00
C ASP A 330 -2.02 -9.01 -23.77
N ASP A 331 -1.57 -7.80 -23.42
CA ASP A 331 -0.35 -7.19 -23.96
C ASP A 331 0.77 -7.14 -22.90
N PRO A 332 1.75 -8.06 -22.96
CA PRO A 332 2.81 -8.14 -21.97
C PRO A 332 3.74 -6.90 -22.00
N ILE A 333 3.91 -6.25 -23.15
CA ILE A 333 4.79 -5.07 -23.27
C ILE A 333 4.15 -3.89 -22.53
N SER A 334 2.86 -3.66 -22.74
CA SER A 334 2.10 -2.63 -22.03
C SER A 334 2.03 -2.88 -20.52
N LEU A 335 1.93 -4.15 -20.09
CA LEU A 335 1.96 -4.51 -18.67
C LEU A 335 3.31 -4.16 -18.02
N VAL A 336 4.41 -4.54 -18.65
CA VAL A 336 5.77 -4.23 -18.12
C VAL A 336 6.00 -2.72 -18.09
N ASN A 337 5.65 -2.00 -19.15
CA ASN A 337 5.78 -0.54 -19.18
C ASN A 337 4.90 0.15 -18.13
N CYS A 338 3.68 -0.34 -17.91
CA CYS A 338 2.81 0.16 -16.85
C CYS A 338 3.44 -0.04 -15.46
N PHE A 339 3.99 -1.23 -15.19
CA PHE A 339 4.66 -1.52 -13.93
C PHE A 339 5.90 -0.65 -13.71
N VAL A 340 6.75 -0.48 -14.72
CA VAL A 340 7.91 0.42 -14.66
C VAL A 340 7.46 1.87 -14.44
N ALA A 341 6.37 2.30 -15.07
CA ALA A 341 5.81 3.63 -14.90
C ALA A 341 5.32 3.87 -13.45
N ILE A 342 4.67 2.89 -12.81
CA ILE A 342 4.27 2.96 -11.39
C ILE A 342 5.49 3.17 -10.49
N LEU A 343 6.52 2.33 -10.64
CA LEU A 343 7.74 2.43 -9.84
C LEU A 343 8.45 3.78 -10.10
N SER A 344 8.57 4.19 -11.36
CA SER A 344 9.20 5.48 -11.71
C SER A 344 8.44 6.66 -11.10
N GLY A 345 7.10 6.64 -11.10
CA GLY A 345 6.27 7.68 -10.50
C GLY A 345 6.41 7.72 -8.98
N LEU A 346 6.55 6.55 -8.34
CA LEU A 346 6.80 6.43 -6.91
C LEU A 346 8.18 6.96 -6.51
N THR A 347 9.20 6.72 -7.33
CA THR A 347 10.51 7.35 -7.16
C THR A 347 10.43 8.85 -7.36
N MET A 348 9.70 9.31 -8.37
CA MET A 348 9.52 10.73 -8.66
C MET A 348 8.81 11.46 -7.51
N THR A 349 7.78 10.88 -6.91
CA THR A 349 7.09 11.48 -5.74
C THR A 349 8.03 11.62 -4.56
N MET A 350 8.86 10.60 -4.28
CA MET A 350 9.88 10.66 -3.23
C MET A 350 10.90 11.78 -3.48
N PHE A 351 11.38 11.95 -4.71
CA PHE A 351 12.27 13.07 -5.04
C PHE A 351 11.61 14.44 -4.86
N ILE A 352 10.33 14.57 -5.23
CA ILE A 352 9.57 15.81 -5.07
C ILE A 352 9.34 16.11 -3.57
N LEU A 353 9.04 15.11 -2.74
CA LEU A 353 8.95 15.24 -1.29
C LEU A 353 10.26 15.79 -0.70
N VAL A 354 11.41 15.31 -1.18
CA VAL A 354 12.74 15.80 -0.77
C VAL A 354 12.91 17.28 -1.11
N TYR A 355 12.52 17.68 -2.32
CA TYR A 355 12.73 19.04 -2.81
C TYR A 355 11.79 20.06 -2.13
N PHE A 356 10.50 19.75 -2.02
CA PHE A 356 9.49 20.69 -1.51
C PHE A 356 9.30 20.68 0.01
N LYS A 357 9.82 19.67 0.72
CA LYS A 357 9.67 19.51 2.18
C LYS A 357 8.20 19.58 2.66
N ARG A 358 7.27 19.17 1.82
CA ARG A 358 5.83 19.06 2.13
C ARG A 358 5.40 17.62 1.88
N ALA A 359 4.54 17.08 2.73
CA ALA A 359 3.89 15.80 2.45
C ALA A 359 3.02 15.95 1.20
N LEU A 360 3.28 15.09 0.21
CA LEU A 360 2.56 14.97 -1.04
C LEU A 360 1.97 13.56 -1.11
N PRO A 361 0.76 13.42 -1.64
CA PRO A 361 0.20 12.11 -1.91
C PRO A 361 1.05 11.38 -2.97
N ALA A 362 1.38 10.12 -2.71
CA ALA A 362 2.22 9.30 -3.58
C ALA A 362 1.45 8.70 -4.76
N LEU A 363 0.16 8.50 -4.60
CA LEU A 363 -0.73 7.86 -5.58
C LEU A 363 -0.83 8.61 -6.92
N PRO A 364 -0.99 9.95 -6.98
CA PRO A 364 -1.43 10.58 -8.21
C PRO A 364 -0.40 10.54 -9.34
N ILE A 365 0.85 10.87 -9.05
CA ILE A 365 1.92 10.91 -10.07
C ILE A 365 2.15 9.52 -10.65
N SER A 366 2.15 8.48 -9.80
CA SER A 366 2.33 7.10 -10.21
C SER A 366 1.18 6.60 -11.10
N ILE A 367 -0.08 6.89 -10.73
CA ILE A 367 -1.26 6.50 -11.53
C ILE A 367 -1.35 7.27 -12.85
N PHE A 368 -1.07 8.58 -12.86
CA PHE A 368 -1.10 9.35 -14.11
C PHE A 368 -0.01 8.89 -15.07
N SER A 369 1.22 8.69 -14.57
CA SER A 369 2.32 8.17 -15.37
C SER A 369 1.96 6.83 -15.98
N SER A 370 1.48 5.87 -15.18
CA SER A 370 1.14 4.54 -15.67
C SER A 370 0.00 4.52 -16.69
N ILE A 371 -1.04 5.34 -16.52
CA ILE A 371 -2.11 5.49 -17.53
C ILE A 371 -1.55 5.99 -18.86
N ILE A 372 -0.70 7.03 -18.84
CA ILE A 372 -0.10 7.62 -20.04
C ILE A 372 0.81 6.60 -20.75
N PHE A 373 1.68 5.93 -20.00
CA PHE A 373 2.59 4.92 -20.55
C PHE A 373 1.84 3.68 -21.05
N PHE A 374 0.77 3.26 -20.38
CA PHE A 374 -0.08 2.16 -20.83
C PHE A 374 -0.71 2.51 -22.19
N PHE A 375 -1.45 3.62 -22.29
CA PHE A 375 -2.13 3.95 -23.56
C PHE A 375 -1.13 4.25 -24.69
N GLY A 376 0.00 4.90 -24.37
CA GLY A 376 1.07 5.12 -25.34
C GLY A 376 1.66 3.81 -25.84
N THR A 377 1.94 2.86 -24.94
CA THR A 377 2.47 1.54 -25.33
C THR A 377 1.43 0.73 -26.07
N TYR A 378 0.19 0.68 -25.60
CA TYR A 378 -0.86 -0.15 -26.18
C TYR A 378 -1.24 0.30 -27.60
N TYR A 379 -1.47 1.59 -27.81
CA TYR A 379 -1.91 2.10 -29.11
C TYR A 379 -0.79 2.43 -30.10
N LEU A 380 0.40 2.82 -29.62
CA LEU A 380 1.53 3.20 -30.49
C LEU A 380 2.66 2.18 -30.46
N GLY A 381 3.03 1.71 -29.28
CA GLY A 381 4.17 0.80 -29.08
C GLY A 381 3.91 -0.61 -29.59
N SER A 382 2.84 -1.27 -29.13
CA SER A 382 2.50 -2.66 -29.42
C SER A 382 2.37 -2.95 -30.93
N PRO A 383 1.62 -2.16 -31.73
CA PRO A 383 1.58 -2.38 -33.19
C PRO A 383 2.95 -2.19 -33.86
N TYR A 384 3.78 -1.28 -33.35
CA TYR A 384 5.14 -1.05 -33.86
C TYR A 384 6.09 -2.21 -33.50
N TYR A 385 6.06 -2.69 -32.26
CA TYR A 385 6.88 -3.81 -31.80
C TYR A 385 6.49 -5.12 -32.50
N THR A 386 5.20 -5.38 -32.68
CA THR A 386 4.73 -6.56 -33.42
C THR A 386 5.20 -6.53 -34.87
N GLU A 387 5.13 -5.39 -35.56
CA GLU A 387 5.65 -5.26 -36.93
C GLU A 387 7.17 -5.48 -37.02
N ILE A 388 7.93 -5.04 -36.01
CA ILE A 388 9.38 -5.25 -35.92
C ILE A 388 9.72 -6.72 -35.70
N ILE A 389 9.01 -7.37 -34.76
CA ILE A 389 9.18 -8.79 -34.44
C ILE A 389 8.84 -9.64 -35.67
N ASP A 390 7.76 -9.33 -36.38
CA ASP A 390 7.37 -10.02 -37.62
C ASP A 390 8.44 -9.88 -38.72
N LYS A 391 9.15 -8.74 -38.75
CA LYS A 391 10.26 -8.49 -39.67
C LYS A 391 11.61 -9.04 -39.17
N ASN A 392 11.65 -9.70 -38.01
CA ASN A 392 12.87 -10.18 -37.34
C ASN A 392 13.95 -9.09 -37.16
N ILE A 393 13.53 -7.84 -36.99
CA ILE A 393 14.45 -6.74 -36.70
C ILE A 393 14.63 -6.69 -35.18
N VAL A 394 15.88 -6.76 -34.70
CA VAL A 394 16.20 -6.59 -33.28
C VAL A 394 16.77 -5.19 -33.10
N ILE A 395 16.14 -4.39 -32.23
CA ILE A 395 16.56 -3.01 -31.89
C ILE A 395 17.38 -3.03 -30.60
#